data_AF-A0A6I7FCH2-F1
#
_entry.id   AF-A0A6I7FCH2-F1
#
_cell.length_a   1.000
_cell.length_b   1.000
_cell.length_c   1.000
_cell.angle_alpha   90.00
_cell.angle_beta   90.00
_cell.angle_gamma   90.00
#
_symmetry.space_group_name_H-M   'P 1'
#
loop_
_entity.id
_entity.type
_entity.pdbx_description
1 polymer ?
#
loop_
_entity_poly.entity_id
_entity_poly.type
_entity_poly.pdbx_seq_one_letter_code
_entity_poly.pdbx_strand_id
1 'polypeptide(L)'
;MKKTARADRLEIALDNLNYEWSYVQLCKLIDYWYDGKSLYDVADLLRRKPDELLILIVDLAKRRILPHRPYGIAANPRIWIGPQRMITKKNGVRQLFCESPVYIPFLENNFIWYEQELYKFKDLWNRGQSIIKIAKSFKREIEELLFLVIDQGNKGMIQPRNGGLLGEEASEQEKRRFKIIV
;
A
#
# COMPACT_ATOMS: atom_id res chain seq x y z
N MET A 1 9.42 -1.98 -45.67
CA MET A 1 9.59 -1.56 -44.27
C MET A 1 9.12 -2.68 -43.35
N LYS A 2 10.03 -3.42 -42.71
CA LYS A 2 9.66 -4.37 -41.66
C LYS A 2 9.24 -3.57 -40.43
N LYS A 3 7.96 -3.56 -40.09
CA LYS A 3 7.49 -3.15 -38.76
C LYS A 3 8.03 -4.20 -37.79
N THR A 4 9.19 -3.95 -37.19
CA THR A 4 9.65 -4.71 -36.04
C THR A 4 8.56 -4.54 -34.97
N ALA A 5 7.87 -5.62 -34.62
CA ALA A 5 6.98 -5.62 -33.48
C ALA A 5 7.84 -5.28 -32.26
N ARG A 6 7.74 -4.04 -31.78
CA ARG A 6 8.34 -3.66 -30.50
C ARG A 6 7.53 -4.45 -29.48
N ALA A 7 8.09 -5.53 -28.94
CA ALA A 7 7.47 -6.25 -27.84
C ALA A 7 7.21 -5.20 -26.75
N ASP A 8 5.93 -5.00 -26.38
CA ASP A 8 5.57 -4.08 -25.31
C ASP A 8 6.38 -4.48 -24.06
N ARG A 9 7.15 -3.53 -23.52
CA ARG A 9 8.00 -3.80 -22.37
C ARG A 9 7.11 -4.07 -21.16
N LEU A 10 7.38 -5.19 -20.48
CA LEU A 10 6.70 -5.61 -19.26
C LEU A 10 7.45 -5.07 -18.03
N GLU A 11 6.71 -4.52 -17.08
CA GLU A 11 7.23 -4.03 -15.80
C GLU A 11 6.47 -4.70 -14.65
N ILE A 12 7.21 -5.17 -13.64
CA ILE A 12 6.65 -5.66 -12.39
C ILE A 12 6.80 -4.51 -11.39
N ALA A 13 5.68 -4.00 -10.87
CA ALA A 13 5.72 -2.93 -9.88
C ALA A 13 6.30 -3.45 -8.55
N LEU A 14 7.16 -2.64 -7.92
CA LEU A 14 7.73 -2.92 -6.59
C LEU A 14 8.50 -4.26 -6.51
N ASP A 15 9.22 -4.62 -7.58
CA ASP A 15 10.03 -5.84 -7.69
C ASP A 15 11.25 -5.88 -6.74
N ASN A 16 11.57 -4.75 -6.10
CA ASN A 16 12.71 -4.57 -5.20
C ASN A 16 12.36 -4.63 -3.70
N LEU A 17 11.14 -5.06 -3.36
CA LEU A 17 10.64 -5.18 -1.98
C LEU A 17 10.70 -6.63 -1.48
N ASN A 18 10.92 -6.80 -0.18
CA ASN A 18 10.78 -8.09 0.48
C ASN A 18 9.35 -8.24 1.05
N TYR A 19 8.56 -9.09 0.40
CA TYR A 19 7.16 -9.37 0.75
C TYR A 19 6.97 -10.45 1.81
N GLU A 20 8.03 -11.14 2.23
CA GLU A 20 7.91 -12.24 3.18
C GLU A 20 7.84 -11.71 4.60
N TRP A 21 6.77 -12.06 5.32
CA TRP A 21 6.58 -11.68 6.71
C TRP A 21 6.47 -12.89 7.62
N SER A 22 7.24 -12.90 8.70
CA SER A 22 7.12 -13.94 9.73
C SER A 22 5.93 -13.70 10.65
N TYR A 23 5.42 -14.77 11.27
CA TYR A 23 4.39 -14.69 12.31
C TYR A 23 4.78 -13.74 13.45
N VAL A 24 6.05 -13.75 13.85
CA VAL A 24 6.58 -12.87 14.90
C VAL A 24 6.50 -11.40 14.47
N GLN A 25 6.84 -11.08 13.22
CA GLN A 25 6.73 -9.71 12.71
C GLN A 25 5.27 -9.24 12.64
N LEU A 26 4.33 -10.09 12.21
CA LEU A 26 2.90 -9.77 12.23
C LEU A 26 2.40 -9.49 13.65
N CYS A 27 2.76 -10.33 14.62
CA CYS A 27 2.42 -10.12 16.03
C CYS A 27 2.96 -8.79 16.56
N LYS A 28 4.23 -8.47 16.28
CA LYS A 28 4.84 -7.19 16.67
C LYS A 28 4.15 -6.00 16.00
N LEU A 29 3.84 -6.08 14.71
CA LEU A 29 3.08 -5.05 14.01
C LEU A 29 1.73 -4.81 14.69
N ILE A 30 0.99 -5.87 15.06
CA ILE A 30 -0.28 -5.72 15.78
C ILE A 30 -0.05 -5.00 17.11
N ASP A 31 0.93 -5.41 17.91
CA ASP A 31 1.25 -4.76 19.19
C ASP A 31 1.55 -3.26 18.98
N TYR A 32 2.41 -2.93 18.02
CA TYR A 32 2.79 -1.56 17.71
C TYR A 32 1.66 -0.70 17.14
N TRP A 33 0.76 -1.31 16.35
CA TRP A 33 -0.40 -0.62 15.81
C TRP A 33 -1.35 -0.18 16.94
N TYR A 34 -1.58 -1.06 17.92
CA TYR A 34 -2.37 -0.78 19.12
C TYR A 34 -1.68 0.22 20.06
N ASP A 35 -0.35 0.20 20.13
CA ASP A 35 0.42 1.21 20.87
C ASP A 35 0.42 2.60 20.20
N GLY A 36 -0.17 2.72 19.01
CA GLY A 36 -0.34 4.00 18.32
C GLY A 36 0.90 4.45 17.54
N LYS A 37 1.84 3.55 17.28
CA LYS A 37 3.06 3.88 16.52
C LYS A 37 2.75 4.22 15.05
N SER A 38 3.51 5.16 14.49
CA SER A 38 3.41 5.51 13.07
C SER A 38 4.02 4.44 12.16
N LEU A 39 3.75 4.51 10.86
CA LEU A 39 4.39 3.67 9.84
C LEU A 39 5.90 3.67 9.99
N TYR A 40 6.50 4.85 10.12
CA TYR A 40 7.96 5.00 10.21
C TYR A 40 8.53 4.42 11.51
N ASP A 41 7.88 4.67 12.66
CA ASP A 41 8.29 4.07 13.93
C ASP A 41 8.30 2.54 13.85
N VAL A 42 7.28 1.96 13.22
CA VAL A 42 7.16 0.50 13.11
C VAL A 42 8.14 -0.07 12.09
N ALA A 43 8.38 0.64 10.98
CA ALA A 43 9.39 0.27 9.99
C ALA A 43 10.78 0.19 10.64
N ASP A 44 11.14 1.18 11.45
CA ASP A 44 12.40 1.23 12.19
C ASP A 44 12.50 0.08 13.22
N LEU A 45 11.44 -0.13 14.02
CA LEU A 45 11.40 -1.20 15.03
C LEU A 45 11.49 -2.60 14.43
N LEU A 46 10.92 -2.80 13.23
CA LEU A 46 10.98 -4.08 12.52
C LEU A 46 12.20 -4.19 11.60
N ARG A 47 12.98 -3.12 11.43
CA ARG A 47 14.10 -3.00 10.48
C ARG A 47 13.67 -3.35 9.06
N ARG A 48 12.57 -2.74 8.62
CA ARG A 48 11.92 -2.97 7.33
C ARG A 48 11.79 -1.65 6.57
N LYS A 49 11.67 -1.71 5.24
CA LYS A 49 11.36 -0.51 4.46
C LYS A 49 9.92 -0.04 4.76
N PRO A 50 9.65 1.27 4.80
CA PRO A 50 8.30 1.79 4.97
C PRO A 50 7.30 1.25 3.94
N ASP A 51 7.72 1.08 2.69
CA ASP A 51 6.85 0.58 1.62
C ASP A 51 6.44 -0.89 1.83
N GLU A 52 7.37 -1.75 2.26
CA GLU A 52 7.05 -3.15 2.62
C GLU A 52 5.98 -3.17 3.72
N LEU A 53 6.16 -2.33 4.74
CA LEU A 53 5.26 -2.25 5.87
C LEU A 53 3.90 -1.66 5.49
N LEU A 54 3.88 -0.66 4.60
CA LEU A 54 2.65 -0.05 4.09
C LEU A 54 1.79 -1.09 3.38
N ILE A 55 2.39 -1.90 2.50
CA ILE A 55 1.69 -2.99 1.80
C ILE A 55 1.08 -3.98 2.80
N LEU A 56 1.84 -4.40 3.81
CA LEU A 56 1.32 -5.28 4.85
C LEU A 56 0.16 -4.63 5.63
N ILE A 57 0.27 -3.36 6.00
CA ILE A 57 -0.80 -2.65 6.73
C ILE A 57 -2.08 -2.58 5.89
N VAL A 58 -1.97 -2.26 4.60
CA VAL A 58 -3.14 -2.18 3.70
C VAL A 58 -3.82 -3.55 3.57
N ASP A 59 -3.04 -4.63 3.43
CA ASP A 59 -3.57 -6.00 3.37
C ASP A 59 -4.29 -6.39 4.67
N LEU A 60 -3.65 -6.21 5.83
CA LEU A 60 -4.24 -6.55 7.12
C LEU A 60 -5.47 -5.69 7.44
N ALA A 61 -5.51 -4.44 6.97
CA ALA A 61 -6.68 -3.58 7.07
C ALA A 61 -7.84 -4.09 6.19
N LYS A 62 -7.56 -4.50 4.93
CA LYS A 62 -8.56 -5.13 4.04
C LYS A 62 -9.15 -6.39 4.65
N ARG A 63 -8.31 -7.19 5.34
CA ARG A 63 -8.71 -8.38 6.11
C ARG A 63 -9.36 -8.08 7.47
N ARG A 64 -9.52 -6.80 7.85
CA ARG A 64 -10.10 -6.34 9.13
C ARG A 64 -9.35 -6.84 10.38
N ILE A 65 -8.07 -7.19 10.22
CA ILE A 65 -7.21 -7.62 11.33
C ILE A 65 -6.78 -6.40 12.14
N LEU A 66 -6.39 -5.33 11.47
CA LEU A 66 -6.02 -4.06 12.09
C LEU A 66 -7.27 -3.18 12.29
N PRO A 67 -7.48 -2.61 13.49
CA PRO A 67 -8.54 -1.65 13.70
C PRO A 67 -8.24 -0.33 12.98
N HIS A 68 -9.31 0.38 12.59
CA HIS A 68 -9.20 1.75 12.10
C HIS A 68 -8.56 2.68 13.15
N ARG A 69 -7.74 3.64 12.69
CA ARG A 69 -7.12 4.68 13.53
C ARG A 69 -7.48 6.07 12.99
N PRO A 70 -7.80 7.05 13.85
CA PRO A 70 -8.19 8.40 13.41
C PRO A 70 -7.19 9.09 12.47
N TYR A 71 -5.88 8.85 12.66
CA TYR A 71 -4.81 9.41 11.84
C TYR A 71 -4.16 8.35 10.93
N GLY A 72 -4.83 7.23 10.69
CA GLY A 72 -4.39 6.18 9.76
C GLY A 72 -3.00 5.63 10.10
N ILE A 73 -2.06 5.80 9.17
CA ILE A 73 -0.67 5.31 9.29
C ILE A 73 0.25 6.26 10.07
N ALA A 74 -0.20 7.47 10.43
CA ALA A 74 0.56 8.37 11.29
C ALA A 74 0.57 7.89 12.75
N ALA A 75 1.26 8.62 13.62
CA ALA A 75 1.20 8.40 15.06
C ALA A 75 -0.25 8.63 15.56
N ASN A 76 -0.70 7.78 16.48
CA ASN A 76 -2.05 7.78 17.01
C ASN A 76 -2.03 7.61 18.54
N PRO A 77 -3.09 8.01 19.25
CA PRO A 77 -3.29 7.57 20.62
C PRO A 77 -3.35 6.05 20.71
N ARG A 78 -2.87 5.51 21.83
CA ARG A 78 -2.97 4.08 22.14
C ARG A 78 -4.42 3.61 22.10
N ILE A 79 -4.67 2.50 21.42
CA ILE A 79 -5.95 1.81 21.43
C ILE A 79 -5.93 0.80 22.56
N TRP A 80 -6.85 0.92 23.52
CA TRP A 80 -6.94 -0.06 24.58
C TRP A 80 -7.51 -1.39 24.07
N ILE A 81 -6.87 -2.49 24.47
CA ILE A 81 -7.34 -3.85 24.24
C ILE A 81 -6.97 -4.72 25.44
N GLY A 82 -7.93 -5.51 25.92
CA GLY A 82 -7.70 -6.44 27.03
C GLY A 82 -6.66 -7.51 26.66
N PRO A 83 -5.80 -7.95 27.61
CA PRO A 83 -4.73 -8.93 27.33
C PRO A 83 -5.22 -10.21 26.65
N GLN A 84 -6.33 -10.78 27.12
CA GLN A 84 -6.90 -12.00 26.52
C GLN A 84 -7.35 -11.77 25.08
N ARG A 85 -7.98 -10.63 24.78
CA ARG A 85 -8.39 -10.28 23.41
C ARG A 85 -7.18 -10.08 22.49
N MET A 86 -6.10 -9.50 23.01
CA MET A 86 -4.84 -9.36 22.26
C MET A 86 -4.23 -10.72 21.93
N ILE A 87 -4.19 -11.64 22.90
CA ILE A 87 -3.71 -13.01 22.68
C ILE A 87 -4.56 -13.72 21.61
N THR A 88 -5.89 -13.68 21.74
CA THR A 88 -6.79 -14.28 20.75
C THR A 88 -6.58 -13.69 19.36
N LYS A 89 -6.45 -12.36 19.24
CA LYS A 89 -6.18 -11.70 17.96
C LYS A 89 -4.86 -12.17 17.34
N LYS A 90 -3.77 -12.22 18.11
CA LYS A 90 -2.46 -12.69 17.64
C LYS A 90 -2.45 -14.19 17.31
N ASN A 91 -3.24 -15.00 18.00
CA ASN A 91 -3.42 -16.40 17.64
C ASN A 91 -4.21 -16.55 16.34
N GLY A 92 -5.21 -15.71 16.12
CA GLY A 92 -6.03 -15.71 14.90
C GLY A 92 -5.20 -15.50 13.62
N VAL A 93 -4.13 -14.69 13.66
CA VAL A 93 -3.30 -14.49 12.47
C VAL A 93 -2.43 -15.70 12.10
N ARG A 94 -2.38 -16.77 12.93
CA ARG A 94 -1.70 -18.03 12.56
C ARG A 94 -2.31 -18.69 11.33
N GLN A 95 -3.60 -18.47 11.09
CA GLN A 95 -4.28 -19.01 9.91
C GLN A 95 -3.67 -18.51 8.60
N LEU A 96 -2.99 -17.36 8.59
CA LEU A 96 -2.29 -16.83 7.42
C LEU A 96 -1.03 -17.61 7.03
N PHE A 97 -0.61 -18.56 7.87
CA PHE A 97 0.61 -19.36 7.73
C PHE A 97 0.29 -20.85 7.56
N CYS A 98 -0.96 -21.21 7.25
CA CYS A 98 -1.35 -22.62 7.10
C CYS A 98 -0.66 -23.30 5.90
N GLU A 99 -0.43 -22.55 4.82
CA GLU A 99 0.13 -23.06 3.56
C GLU A 99 1.62 -22.71 3.38
N SER A 100 2.15 -21.78 4.19
CA SER A 100 3.52 -21.27 4.03
C SER A 100 4.10 -20.83 5.39
N PRO A 101 5.42 -21.04 5.64
CA PRO A 101 6.08 -20.55 6.84
C PRO A 101 6.19 -19.01 6.91
N VAL A 102 5.94 -18.32 5.79
CA VAL A 102 5.90 -16.87 5.68
C VAL A 102 4.57 -16.41 5.11
N TYR A 103 4.14 -15.23 5.53
CA TYR A 103 2.97 -14.55 4.99
C TYR A 103 3.39 -13.58 3.88
N ILE A 104 2.69 -13.61 2.74
CA ILE A 104 2.91 -12.70 1.62
C ILE A 104 1.60 -11.90 1.40
N PRO A 105 1.57 -10.59 1.67
CA PRO A 105 0.39 -9.76 1.46
C PRO A 105 0.09 -9.64 -0.05
N PHE A 106 -1.21 -9.59 -0.40
CA PHE A 106 -1.66 -9.47 -1.80
C PHE A 106 -1.05 -10.50 -2.78
N LEU A 107 -0.75 -11.71 -2.32
CA LEU A 107 -0.16 -12.78 -3.15
C LEU A 107 -0.96 -13.07 -4.45
N GLU A 108 -2.28 -12.85 -4.43
CA GLU A 108 -3.17 -13.10 -5.56
C GLU A 108 -3.29 -11.91 -6.53
N ASN A 109 -2.71 -10.74 -6.21
CA ASN A 109 -2.82 -9.54 -7.02
C ASN A 109 -1.87 -9.57 -8.22
N ASN A 110 -2.26 -8.87 -9.30
CA ASN A 110 -1.48 -8.77 -10.53
C ASN A 110 -0.71 -7.44 -10.61
N PHE A 111 0.59 -7.49 -10.32
CA PHE A 111 1.49 -6.33 -10.40
C PHE A 111 2.24 -6.21 -11.72
N ILE A 112 1.80 -6.93 -12.76
CA ILE A 112 2.34 -6.83 -14.11
C ILE A 112 1.67 -5.68 -14.84
N TRP A 113 2.48 -4.80 -15.41
CA TRP A 113 2.04 -3.65 -16.20
C TRP A 113 2.78 -3.61 -17.54
N TYR A 114 2.02 -3.41 -18.62
CA TYR A 114 2.58 -3.20 -19.95
C TYR A 114 2.92 -1.72 -20.17
N GLU A 115 3.92 -1.43 -21.00
CA GLU A 115 4.36 -0.07 -21.32
C GLU A 115 3.19 0.87 -21.71
N GLN A 116 2.24 0.38 -22.52
CA GLN A 116 1.05 1.13 -22.90
C GLN A 116 0.13 1.45 -21.72
N GLU A 117 -0.01 0.54 -20.77
CA GLU A 117 -0.76 0.78 -19.53
C GLU A 117 -0.07 1.84 -18.68
N LEU A 118 1.26 1.83 -18.62
CA LEU A 118 2.03 2.85 -17.90
C LEU A 118 1.88 4.24 -18.53
N TYR A 119 1.89 4.35 -19.86
CA TYR A 119 1.62 5.62 -20.54
C TYR A 119 0.21 6.13 -20.24
N LYS A 120 -0.80 5.25 -20.33
CA LYS A 120 -2.18 5.59 -19.98
C LYS A 120 -2.31 6.00 -18.51
N PHE A 121 -1.67 5.28 -17.60
CA PHE A 121 -1.65 5.61 -16.18
C PHE A 121 -1.09 7.02 -15.94
N LYS A 122 0.05 7.36 -16.54
CA LYS A 122 0.68 8.69 -16.41
C LYS A 122 -0.22 9.80 -16.97
N ASP A 123 -0.86 9.58 -18.11
CA ASP A 123 -1.83 10.54 -18.68
C ASP A 123 -3.01 10.78 -17.72
N LEU A 124 -3.62 9.72 -17.19
CA LEU A 124 -4.74 9.86 -16.25
C LEU A 124 -4.32 10.49 -14.91
N TRP A 125 -3.13 10.15 -14.40
CA TRP A 125 -2.55 10.75 -13.20
C TRP A 125 -2.34 12.26 -13.37
N ASN A 126 -1.76 12.67 -14.51
CA ASN A 126 -1.47 14.07 -14.82
C ASN A 126 -2.73 14.90 -15.09
N ARG A 127 -3.80 14.27 -15.61
CA ARG A 127 -5.13 14.89 -15.71
C ARG A 127 -5.83 15.06 -14.36
N GLY A 128 -5.25 14.55 -13.28
CA GLY A 128 -5.80 14.70 -11.94
C GLY A 128 -6.84 13.66 -11.58
N GLN A 129 -7.03 12.58 -12.33
CA GLN A 129 -8.01 11.55 -11.96
C GLN A 129 -7.64 10.87 -10.63
N SER A 130 -8.63 10.52 -9.80
CA SER A 130 -8.37 9.77 -8.56
C SER A 130 -7.90 8.35 -8.86
N ILE A 131 -7.20 7.73 -7.92
CA ILE A 131 -6.79 6.32 -8.07
C ILE A 131 -7.98 5.38 -8.26
N ILE A 132 -9.15 5.73 -7.72
CA ILE A 132 -10.37 4.91 -7.84
C ILE A 132 -10.88 4.96 -9.29
N LYS A 133 -10.91 6.15 -9.90
CA LYS A 133 -11.29 6.31 -11.32
C LYS A 133 -10.28 5.64 -12.24
N ILE A 134 -8.99 5.79 -11.95
CA ILE A 134 -7.91 5.15 -12.70
C ILE A 134 -8.07 3.63 -12.62
N ALA A 135 -8.22 3.05 -11.43
CA ALA A 135 -8.39 1.61 -11.23
C ALA A 135 -9.59 1.06 -12.01
N LYS A 136 -10.74 1.74 -11.95
CA LYS A 136 -11.92 1.41 -12.76
C LYS A 136 -11.63 1.42 -14.26
N SER A 137 -10.83 2.38 -14.75
CA SER A 137 -10.46 2.47 -16.17
C SER A 137 -9.55 1.33 -16.66
N PHE A 138 -8.82 0.70 -15.74
CA PHE A 138 -7.99 -0.49 -15.99
C PHE A 138 -8.72 -1.80 -15.67
N LYS A 139 -9.92 -1.74 -15.06
CA LYS A 139 -10.63 -2.90 -14.50
C LYS A 139 -9.74 -3.70 -13.52
N ARG A 140 -9.00 -2.98 -12.69
CA ARG A 140 -8.06 -3.51 -11.70
C ARG A 140 -8.47 -3.10 -10.29
N GLU A 141 -7.96 -3.82 -9.30
CA GLU A 141 -8.17 -3.49 -7.89
C GLU A 141 -7.50 -2.16 -7.53
N ILE A 142 -8.06 -1.44 -6.55
CA ILE A 142 -7.52 -0.13 -6.13
C ILE A 142 -6.10 -0.29 -5.57
N GLU A 143 -5.81 -1.40 -4.88
CA GLU A 143 -4.49 -1.65 -4.29
C GLU A 143 -3.42 -1.91 -5.36
N GLU A 144 -3.75 -2.54 -6.49
CA GLU A 144 -2.83 -2.68 -7.62
C GLU A 144 -2.41 -1.30 -8.16
N LEU A 145 -3.37 -0.36 -8.25
CA LEU A 145 -3.07 1.01 -8.65
C LEU A 145 -2.31 1.79 -7.58
N LEU A 146 -2.62 1.58 -6.30
CA LEU A 146 -1.87 2.18 -5.20
C LEU A 146 -0.39 1.78 -5.27
N PHE A 147 -0.11 0.51 -5.53
CA PHE A 147 1.26 0.00 -5.60
C PHE A 147 1.99 0.47 -6.86
N LEU A 148 1.28 0.61 -7.99
CA LEU A 148 1.83 1.29 -9.16
C LEU A 148 2.20 2.75 -8.87
N VAL A 149 1.39 3.47 -8.10
CA VAL A 149 1.69 4.86 -7.71
C VAL A 149 2.97 4.91 -6.85
N ILE A 150 3.12 4.01 -5.88
CA ILE A 150 4.34 3.94 -5.06
C ILE A 150 5.55 3.64 -5.95
N ASP A 151 5.44 2.63 -6.82
CA ASP A 151 6.51 2.22 -7.73
C ASP A 151 6.97 3.36 -8.65
N GLN A 152 6.04 3.98 -9.37
CA GLN A 152 6.35 5.07 -10.29
C GLN A 152 6.83 6.32 -9.54
N GLY A 153 6.34 6.57 -8.33
CA GLY A 153 6.83 7.66 -7.46
C GLY A 153 8.28 7.44 -7.04
N ASN A 154 8.61 6.24 -6.56
CA ASN A 154 9.96 5.85 -6.18
C ASN A 154 10.95 5.93 -7.35
N LYS A 155 10.48 5.63 -8.57
CA LYS A 155 11.26 5.76 -9.81
C LYS A 155 11.36 7.21 -10.33
N GLY A 156 10.71 8.18 -9.68
CA GLY A 156 10.64 9.57 -10.14
C GLY A 156 9.84 9.77 -11.43
N MET A 157 9.07 8.76 -11.83
CA MET A 157 8.30 8.71 -13.09
C MET A 157 6.96 9.46 -13.01
N ILE A 158 6.50 9.75 -11.79
CA ILE A 158 5.37 10.64 -11.50
C ILE A 158 5.76 11.59 -10.37
N GLN A 159 5.10 12.74 -10.31
CA GLN A 159 5.30 13.74 -9.27
C GLN A 159 4.09 13.78 -8.32
N PRO A 160 4.28 14.21 -7.05
CA PRO A 160 3.18 14.60 -6.19
C PRO A 160 2.26 15.61 -6.90
N ARG A 161 0.95 15.48 -6.71
CA ARG A 161 -0.05 16.32 -7.38
C ARG A 161 -1.10 16.84 -6.40
N ASN A 162 -1.78 17.92 -6.78
CA ASN A 162 -2.86 18.48 -5.96
C ASN A 162 -3.95 17.43 -5.72
N GLY A 163 -4.38 17.29 -4.46
CA GLY A 163 -5.34 16.26 -4.04
C GLY A 163 -4.77 14.84 -3.90
N GLY A 164 -3.49 14.62 -4.20
CA GLY A 164 -2.81 13.32 -4.02
C GLY A 164 -3.56 12.18 -4.71
N LEU A 165 -3.80 11.08 -3.97
CA LEU A 165 -4.52 9.90 -4.47
C LEU A 165 -5.99 10.19 -4.85
N LEU A 166 -6.61 11.19 -4.22
CA LEU A 166 -8.00 11.59 -4.47
C LEU A 166 -8.11 12.47 -5.73
N GLY A 167 -7.02 13.13 -6.13
CA GLY A 167 -6.99 13.95 -7.33
C GLY A 167 -8.04 15.05 -7.35
N GLU A 168 -8.75 15.16 -8.47
CA GLU A 168 -9.84 16.13 -8.68
C GLU A 168 -11.01 15.96 -7.70
N GLU A 169 -11.18 14.76 -7.12
CA GLU A 169 -12.24 14.46 -6.16
C GLU A 169 -11.89 14.92 -4.73
N ALA A 170 -10.65 15.39 -4.50
CA ALA A 170 -10.27 15.96 -3.22
C ALA A 170 -11.01 17.27 -2.94
N SER A 171 -11.61 17.36 -1.75
CA SER A 171 -12.15 18.60 -1.22
C SER A 171 -11.07 19.67 -1.04
N GLU A 172 -11.48 20.94 -0.96
CA GLU A 172 -10.53 22.04 -0.72
C GLU A 172 -9.81 21.91 0.63
N GLN A 173 -10.45 21.31 1.64
CA GLN A 173 -9.81 21.02 2.92
C GLN A 173 -8.70 19.97 2.78
N GLU A 174 -8.95 18.90 2.02
CA GLU A 174 -7.96 17.85 1.75
C GLU A 174 -6.78 18.40 0.93
N LYS A 175 -7.06 19.16 -0.13
CA LYS A 175 -6.02 19.82 -0.95
C LYS A 175 -5.13 20.73 -0.11
N ARG A 176 -5.70 21.51 0.81
CA ARG A 176 -4.94 22.38 1.73
C ARG A 176 -4.01 21.59 2.65
N ARG A 177 -4.45 20.44 3.17
CA ARG A 177 -3.60 19.56 3.98
C ARG A 177 -2.40 19.04 3.21
N PHE A 178 -2.57 18.68 1.93
CA PHE A 178 -1.48 18.16 1.10
C PHE A 178 -0.45 19.23 0.69
N LYS A 179 -0.83 20.51 0.61
CA LYS A 179 0.11 21.62 0.32
C LYS A 179 1.14 21.88 1.43
N ILE A 180 0.94 21.35 2.63
CA ILE A 180 1.86 21.57 3.78
C ILE A 180 3.02 20.56 3.77
N ILE A 181 2.97 19.52 2.94
CA ILE A 181 3.90 18.37 2.97
C ILE A 181 4.85 18.37 1.74
N VAL A 182 4.83 19.40 0.89
CA VAL A 182 5.73 19.56 -0.26
C VAL A 182 6.62 20.78 -0.06
#